data_AF-A0A3B0UZ20-F1
#
_entry.id   AF-A0A3B0UZ20-F1
#
_cell.length_a   1.000
_cell.length_b   1.000
_cell.length_c   1.000
_cell.angle_alpha   90.00
_cell.angle_beta   90.00
_cell.angle_gamma   90.00
#
_symmetry.space_group_name_H-M   'P 1'
#
loop_
_entity.id
_entity.type
_entity.pdbx_description
1 polymer ?
#
loop_
_entity_poly.entity_id
_entity_poly.type
_entity_poly.pdbx_seq_one_letter_code
_entity_poly.pdbx_strand_id
1 'polypeptide(L)'
;EIIPEGEKREVSEVVLKSSQVLVPIGGGKDSVVSLELLKNSDFRVKPFLLNPREAGLRTINIAGFSEKGAIVVNRTLAPELLKLNEAGFLNGHTPFSALLAFVSAFTALLSGSSNIALSNESSANQSTVPDSKINHQYSKSFEFEQDFNWYLKRYIHPQLHYFSFLRPLNELQIAALFSCFPQHHFSFRSCNVGSKTDSWCGRCPKCLFTYVMLSPFLAQEKLERIFGKNILKDKSLEAMMDELDGKADVKPFECVGTPEEVNAALWKSVEIKQINRQFPLVQNAFLSEDMQDKETFHKLLHHFNEEHFLSEKFLHLIKKAIADVPV
;
A
#
# COMPACT_ATOMS: atom_id res chain seq x y z
N GLU A 1 27.07 -15.38 13.26
CA GLU A 1 25.82 -16.07 13.63
C GLU A 1 25.21 -15.31 14.80
N ILE A 2 23.94 -14.92 14.73
CA ILE A 2 23.26 -14.23 15.84
C ILE A 2 22.71 -15.33 16.75
N ILE A 3 23.33 -15.53 17.91
CA ILE A 3 22.92 -16.53 18.90
C ILE A 3 21.98 -15.83 19.89
N PRO A 4 20.72 -16.26 20.04
CA PRO A 4 19.82 -15.68 21.04
C PRO A 4 20.31 -16.03 22.45
N GLU A 5 20.57 -15.02 23.27
CA GLU A 5 20.99 -15.20 24.69
C GLU A 5 19.80 -15.23 25.67
N GLY A 6 18.57 -15.12 25.16
CA GLY A 6 17.36 -15.08 25.98
C GLY A 6 16.93 -16.46 26.50
N GLU A 7 16.36 -16.50 27.70
CA GLU A 7 15.69 -17.69 28.23
C GLU A 7 14.41 -18.00 27.43
N LYS A 8 14.15 -19.29 27.20
CA LYS A 8 12.88 -19.74 26.60
C LYS A 8 11.74 -19.36 27.54
N ARG A 9 10.80 -18.54 27.05
CA ARG A 9 9.55 -18.21 27.73
C ARG A 9 8.40 -18.99 27.12
N GLU A 10 7.34 -19.18 27.91
CA GLU A 10 6.06 -19.69 27.39
C GLU A 10 5.42 -18.64 26.47
N VAL A 11 4.65 -19.13 25.50
CA VAL A 11 3.87 -18.25 24.62
C VAL A 11 2.78 -17.56 25.44
N SER A 12 2.34 -16.40 24.98
CA SER A 12 1.27 -15.65 25.66
C SER A 12 -0.02 -16.50 25.73
N GLU A 13 -0.74 -16.39 26.85
CA GLU A 13 -2.06 -17.03 27.07
C GLU A 13 -3.22 -16.01 26.99
N VAL A 14 -2.97 -14.81 26.48
CA VAL A 14 -3.99 -13.77 26.39
C VAL A 14 -5.12 -14.21 25.46
N VAL A 15 -6.36 -14.15 25.94
CA VAL A 15 -7.53 -14.52 25.14
C VAL A 15 -7.73 -13.52 23.99
N LEU A 16 -7.58 -13.99 22.75
CA LEU A 16 -7.81 -13.20 21.55
C LEU A 16 -9.20 -13.48 20.94
N LYS A 17 -9.78 -12.47 20.30
CA LYS A 17 -11.10 -12.54 19.66
C LYS A 17 -10.93 -12.70 18.16
N SER A 18 -11.36 -13.84 17.62
CA SER A 18 -11.39 -14.15 16.17
C SER A 18 -12.22 -13.16 15.35
N SER A 19 -13.20 -12.50 15.97
CA SER A 19 -14.05 -11.48 15.35
C SER A 19 -13.45 -10.08 15.38
N GLN A 20 -12.30 -9.86 16.02
CA GLN A 20 -11.63 -8.55 16.05
C GLN A 20 -10.47 -8.50 15.07
N VAL A 21 -10.40 -7.39 14.33
CA VAL A 21 -9.34 -7.13 13.35
C VAL A 21 -8.69 -5.78 13.64
N LEU A 22 -7.37 -5.81 13.82
CA LEU A 22 -6.53 -4.63 13.91
C LEU A 22 -6.10 -4.24 12.49
N VAL A 23 -6.39 -3.00 12.08
CA VAL A 23 -6.12 -2.54 10.72
C VAL A 23 -5.14 -1.37 10.78
N PRO A 24 -3.86 -1.55 10.43
CA PRO A 24 -2.88 -0.46 10.38
C PRO A 24 -3.26 0.59 9.33
N ILE A 25 -3.37 1.85 9.73
CA ILE A 25 -3.79 2.96 8.86
C ILE A 25 -2.61 3.92 8.63
N GLY A 26 -2.20 4.03 7.36
CA GLY A 26 -1.14 4.96 6.94
C GLY A 26 -1.65 6.28 6.36
N GLY A 27 -2.93 6.35 5.96
CA GLY A 27 -3.51 7.51 5.27
C GLY A 27 -3.30 7.53 3.76
N GLY A 28 -2.72 6.47 3.20
CA GLY A 28 -2.64 6.25 1.75
C GLY A 28 -3.86 5.51 1.20
N LYS A 29 -3.94 5.45 -0.13
CA LYS A 29 -4.99 4.75 -0.91
C LYS A 29 -5.32 3.36 -0.35
N ASP A 30 -4.30 2.53 -0.15
CA ASP A 30 -4.49 1.10 0.14
C ASP A 30 -5.10 0.89 1.53
N SER A 31 -4.67 1.70 2.51
CA SER A 31 -5.26 1.69 3.85
C SER A 31 -6.70 2.20 3.86
N VAL A 32 -7.07 3.12 2.96
CA VAL A 32 -8.46 3.54 2.77
C VAL A 32 -9.29 2.37 2.26
N VAL A 33 -8.85 1.70 1.19
CA VAL A 33 -9.57 0.54 0.62
C VAL A 33 -9.74 -0.56 1.66
N SER A 34 -8.68 -0.90 2.40
CA SER A 34 -8.76 -1.92 3.45
C SER A 34 -9.78 -1.55 4.53
N LEU A 35 -9.76 -0.30 5.02
CA LEU A 35 -10.67 0.16 6.07
C LEU A 35 -12.12 0.21 5.59
N GLU A 36 -12.37 0.71 4.38
CA GLU A 36 -13.71 0.84 3.79
C GLU A 36 -14.34 -0.53 3.47
N LEU A 37 -13.55 -1.51 3.06
CA LEU A 37 -14.05 -2.87 2.84
C LEU A 37 -14.30 -3.61 4.16
N LEU A 38 -13.40 -3.48 5.14
CA LEU A 38 -13.53 -4.16 6.43
C LEU A 38 -14.63 -3.55 7.31
N LYS A 39 -14.87 -2.23 7.26
CA LYS A 39 -15.88 -1.59 8.13
C LYS A 39 -17.30 -2.09 7.87
N ASN A 40 -17.58 -2.57 6.65
CA ASN A 40 -18.89 -3.08 6.24
C ASN A 40 -19.00 -4.62 6.43
N SER A 41 -18.05 -5.23 7.13
CA SER A 41 -18.03 -6.67 7.40
C SER A 41 -18.53 -7.00 8.82
N ASP A 42 -18.70 -8.29 9.10
CA ASP A 42 -19.05 -8.79 10.44
C ASP A 42 -17.89 -8.71 11.45
N PHE A 43 -16.72 -8.23 11.03
CA PHE A 43 -15.59 -8.05 11.93
C PHE A 43 -15.72 -6.75 12.72
N ARG A 44 -15.37 -6.80 14.01
CA ARG A 44 -15.15 -5.60 14.79
C ARG A 44 -13.78 -5.01 14.46
N VAL A 45 -13.80 -4.04 13.55
CA VAL A 45 -12.62 -3.31 13.08
C VAL A 45 -12.08 -2.37 14.15
N LYS A 46 -10.76 -2.43 14.39
CA LYS A 46 -10.00 -1.50 15.22
C LYS A 46 -8.93 -0.83 14.37
N PRO A 47 -9.13 0.44 13.94
CA PRO A 47 -8.07 1.18 13.29
C PRO A 47 -6.85 1.31 14.20
N PHE A 48 -5.66 1.12 13.64
CA PHE A 48 -4.39 1.19 14.35
C PHE A 48 -3.47 2.22 13.69
N LEU A 49 -3.02 3.20 14.47
CA LEU A 49 -2.18 4.30 14.01
C LEU A 49 -0.85 4.27 14.75
N LEU A 50 0.26 4.13 14.01
CA LEU A 50 1.61 4.28 14.53
C LEU A 50 2.14 5.66 14.14
N ASN A 51 2.42 6.51 15.13
CA ASN A 51 2.81 7.92 14.92
C ASN A 51 1.84 8.63 13.95
N PRO A 52 0.56 8.78 14.33
CA PRO A 52 -0.47 9.29 13.43
C PRO A 52 -0.06 10.59 12.78
N ARG A 53 -0.34 10.68 11.47
CA ARG A 53 -0.27 11.91 10.68
C ARG A 53 -1.68 12.32 10.29
N GLU A 54 -1.83 13.55 9.83
CA GLU A 54 -3.14 14.11 9.44
C GLU A 54 -3.90 13.21 8.46
N ALA A 55 -3.22 12.69 7.43
CA ALA A 55 -3.84 11.77 6.48
C ALA A 55 -4.45 10.52 7.14
N GLY A 56 -3.74 9.88 8.07
CA GLY A 56 -4.24 8.70 8.78
C GLY A 56 -5.44 9.03 9.68
N LEU A 57 -5.39 10.17 10.38
CA LEU A 57 -6.50 10.66 11.21
C LEU A 57 -7.74 10.98 10.35
N ARG A 58 -7.57 11.68 9.22
CA ARG A 58 -8.67 11.94 8.30
C ARG A 58 -9.26 10.65 7.72
N THR A 59 -8.44 9.66 7.37
CA THR A 59 -8.92 8.37 6.88
C THR A 59 -9.85 7.72 7.89
N ILE A 60 -9.48 7.62 9.17
CA ILE A 60 -10.36 6.99 10.17
C ILE A 60 -11.62 7.82 10.43
N ASN A 61 -11.49 9.15 10.50
CA ASN A 61 -12.62 10.05 10.77
C ASN A 61 -13.65 10.01 9.63
N ILE A 62 -13.21 10.07 8.36
CA ILE A 62 -14.09 9.99 7.19
C ILE A 62 -14.73 8.60 7.07
N ALA A 63 -14.02 7.53 7.46
CA ALA A 63 -14.57 6.19 7.48
C ALA A 63 -15.61 5.95 8.60
N GLY A 64 -15.82 6.93 9.50
CA GLY A 64 -16.81 6.88 10.57
C GLY A 64 -16.27 6.39 11.92
N PHE A 65 -14.94 6.27 12.06
CA PHE A 65 -14.31 5.91 13.32
C PHE A 65 -13.90 7.16 14.09
N SER A 66 -13.92 7.08 15.42
CA SER A 66 -13.36 8.13 16.28
C SER A 66 -11.92 7.80 16.66
N GLU A 67 -11.11 8.83 16.88
CA GLU A 67 -9.74 8.66 17.41
C GLU A 67 -9.72 7.90 18.74
N LYS A 68 -10.71 8.12 19.61
CA LYS A 68 -10.89 7.38 20.88
C LYS A 68 -11.20 5.89 20.67
N GLY A 69 -11.81 5.54 19.54
CA GLY A 69 -12.11 4.16 19.15
C GLY A 69 -10.96 3.47 18.40
N ALA A 70 -9.96 4.24 17.95
CA ALA A 70 -8.74 3.73 17.35
C ALA A 70 -7.69 3.40 18.42
N ILE A 71 -6.71 2.58 18.05
CA ILE A 71 -5.53 2.34 18.88
C ILE A 71 -4.38 3.17 18.31
N VAL A 72 -3.83 4.04 19.15
CA VAL A 72 -2.72 4.91 18.77
C VAL A 72 -1.48 4.47 19.53
N VAL A 73 -0.40 4.21 18.80
CA VAL A 73 0.93 3.97 19.37
C VAL A 73 1.85 5.09 18.92
N ASN A 74 2.55 5.68 19.87
CA ASN A 74 3.61 6.64 19.62
C ASN A 74 4.97 6.00 19.88
N ARG A 75 5.90 6.25 18.96
CA ARG A 75 7.30 5.86 19.07
C ARG A 75 8.20 7.02 18.68
N THR A 76 9.35 7.09 19.30
CA THR A 76 10.43 8.00 18.96
C THR A 76 11.67 7.21 18.55
N LEU A 77 12.58 7.85 17.82
CA LEU A 77 13.90 7.29 17.59
C LEU A 77 14.73 7.43 18.87
N ALA A 78 15.55 6.42 19.17
CA ALA A 78 16.52 6.51 20.25
C ALA A 78 17.49 7.68 19.97
N PRO A 79 17.72 8.62 20.92
CA PRO A 79 18.62 9.76 20.71
C PRO A 79 20.03 9.37 20.27
N GLU A 80 20.49 8.17 20.65
CA GLU A 80 21.78 7.59 20.30
C GLU A 80 21.92 7.41 18.78
N LEU A 81 20.85 7.01 18.08
CA LEU A 81 20.87 6.89 16.62
C LEU A 81 21.10 8.25 15.95
N LEU A 82 20.55 9.33 16.52
CA LEU A 82 20.74 10.68 16.01
C LEU A 82 22.19 11.15 16.22
N LYS A 83 22.76 10.89 17.40
CA LYS A 83 24.17 11.18 17.71
C LYS A 83 25.12 10.44 16.78
N LEU A 84 24.85 9.17 16.47
CA LEU A 84 25.67 8.39 15.54
C LEU A 84 25.58 8.94 14.11
N ASN A 85 24.39 9.32 13.65
CA ASN A 85 24.23 9.97 12.35
C ASN A 85 25.00 11.30 12.27
N GLU A 86 24.94 12.13 13.32
CA GLU A 86 25.72 13.38 13.42
C GLU A 86 27.23 13.12 13.42
N ALA A 87 27.67 11.98 13.96
CA ALA A 87 29.06 11.53 13.93
C ALA A 87 29.51 10.95 12.57
N GLY A 88 28.66 10.99 11.54
CA GLY A 88 28.98 10.55 10.18
C GLY A 88 28.81 9.05 9.92
N PHE A 89 28.13 8.32 10.80
CA PHE A 89 27.77 6.92 10.53
C PHE A 89 26.77 6.82 9.38
N LEU A 90 26.77 5.67 8.69
CA LEU A 90 25.87 5.42 7.57
C LEU A 90 24.41 5.38 8.04
N ASN A 91 23.58 6.23 7.45
CA ASN A 91 22.15 6.32 7.72
C ASN A 91 21.35 5.60 6.64
N GLY A 92 21.19 4.28 6.80
CA GLY A 92 20.53 3.41 5.84
C GLY A 92 19.00 3.34 5.95
N HIS A 93 18.41 2.50 5.12
CA HIS A 93 16.97 2.22 5.16
C HIS A 93 16.57 1.62 6.51
N THR A 94 15.54 2.20 7.15
CA THR A 94 14.90 1.60 8.32
C THR A 94 13.77 0.68 7.85
N PRO A 95 13.74 -0.62 8.21
CA PRO A 95 12.70 -1.56 7.78
C PRO A 95 11.38 -1.27 8.52
N PHE A 96 10.71 -0.18 8.15
CA PHE A 96 9.53 0.32 8.84
C PHE A 96 8.39 -0.70 8.89
N SER A 97 8.18 -1.45 7.80
CA SER A 97 7.12 -2.46 7.75
C SER A 97 7.38 -3.64 8.69
N ALA A 98 8.64 -4.08 8.85
CA ALA A 98 8.99 -5.09 9.86
C ALA A 98 8.72 -4.59 11.28
N LEU A 99 9.13 -3.35 11.58
CA LEU A 99 8.82 -2.71 12.85
C LEU A 99 7.30 -2.64 13.09
N LEU A 100 6.53 -2.20 12.09
CA LEU A 100 5.08 -2.12 12.16
C LEU A 100 4.47 -3.51 12.43
N ALA A 101 5.01 -4.57 11.83
CA ALA A 101 4.62 -5.96 12.09
C ALA A 101 4.72 -6.30 13.58
N PHE A 102 5.89 -6.12 14.20
CA PHE A 102 6.08 -6.42 15.63
C PHE A 102 5.24 -5.52 16.55
N VAL A 103 5.16 -4.22 16.26
CA VAL A 103 4.32 -3.30 17.07
C VAL A 103 2.84 -3.67 16.95
N SER A 104 2.38 -4.04 15.76
CA SER A 104 0.99 -4.46 15.55
C SER A 104 0.67 -5.78 16.25
N ALA A 105 1.60 -6.74 16.27
CA ALA A 105 1.46 -7.99 17.02
C ALA A 105 1.34 -7.73 18.52
N PHE A 106 2.22 -6.90 19.08
CA PHE A 106 2.14 -6.50 20.49
C PHE A 106 0.81 -5.78 20.80
N THR A 107 0.40 -4.87 19.93
CA THR A 107 -0.87 -4.14 20.06
C THR A 107 -2.09 -5.06 19.95
N ALA A 108 -2.02 -6.09 19.12
CA ALA A 108 -3.07 -7.08 18.95
C ALA A 108 -3.27 -7.87 20.25
N LEU A 109 -2.19 -8.29 20.92
CA LEU A 109 -2.25 -8.92 22.25
C LEU A 109 -2.93 -8.00 23.28
N LEU A 110 -2.48 -6.75 23.38
CA LEU A 110 -3.05 -5.79 24.35
C LEU A 110 -4.53 -5.49 24.10
N SER A 111 -4.94 -5.48 22.83
CA SER A 111 -6.30 -5.16 22.44
C SER A 111 -7.23 -6.38 22.38
N GLY A 112 -6.70 -7.60 22.54
CA GLY A 112 -7.44 -8.84 22.36
C GLY A 112 -7.84 -9.12 20.90
N SER A 113 -7.14 -8.53 19.93
CA SER A 113 -7.39 -8.74 18.50
C SER A 113 -6.58 -9.94 18.00
N SER A 114 -7.23 -10.87 17.31
CA SER A 114 -6.54 -12.04 16.73
C SER A 114 -6.00 -11.78 15.33
N ASN A 115 -6.69 -10.92 14.55
CA ASN A 115 -6.35 -10.65 13.17
C ASN A 115 -5.64 -9.30 13.04
N ILE A 116 -4.60 -9.25 12.23
CA ILE A 116 -3.85 -8.04 11.87
C ILE A 116 -3.85 -7.96 10.34
N ALA A 117 -4.64 -7.04 9.80
CA ALA A 117 -4.93 -6.93 8.37
C ALA A 117 -4.15 -5.75 7.75
N LEU A 118 -3.01 -6.05 7.15
CA LEU A 118 -2.13 -5.07 6.51
C LEU A 118 -2.64 -4.76 5.11
N SER A 119 -2.36 -3.57 4.59
CA SER A 119 -2.84 -3.14 3.27
C SER A 119 -1.83 -3.37 2.14
N ASN A 120 -0.91 -4.33 2.27
CA ASN A 120 0.04 -4.62 1.19
C ASN A 120 -0.65 -5.39 0.06
N GLU A 121 -0.15 -5.19 -1.15
CA GLU A 121 -0.69 -5.76 -2.41
C GLU A 121 0.29 -6.76 -3.06
N SER A 122 -0.07 -7.35 -4.21
CA SER A 122 0.72 -8.40 -4.87
C SER A 122 2.04 -7.94 -5.49
N SER A 123 2.07 -6.78 -6.15
CA SER A 123 3.23 -6.15 -6.80
C SER A 123 4.38 -5.81 -5.82
N ALA A 124 4.10 -5.75 -4.52
CA ALA A 124 5.08 -5.57 -3.46
C ALA A 124 6.13 -6.72 -3.39
N ASN A 125 5.87 -7.85 -4.05
CA ASN A 125 6.81 -8.96 -4.19
C ASN A 125 7.92 -8.72 -5.24
N GLN A 126 7.79 -7.70 -6.11
CA GLN A 126 8.75 -7.50 -7.20
C GLN A 126 10.14 -7.07 -6.73
N SER A 127 11.16 -7.65 -7.35
CA SER A 127 12.55 -7.23 -7.17
C SER A 127 12.74 -5.79 -7.65
N THR A 128 13.56 -5.03 -6.93
CA THR A 128 13.89 -3.64 -7.28
C THR A 128 15.20 -3.55 -8.05
N VAL A 129 16.08 -4.54 -7.91
CA VAL A 129 17.35 -4.61 -8.62
C VAL A 129 17.26 -5.71 -9.68
N PRO A 130 17.42 -5.39 -10.98
CA PRO A 130 17.38 -6.37 -12.07
C PRO A 130 18.27 -7.59 -11.80
N ASP A 131 17.79 -8.76 -12.23
CA ASP A 131 18.50 -10.04 -12.09
C ASP A 131 18.93 -10.41 -10.66
N SER A 132 18.23 -9.89 -9.65
CA SER A 132 18.49 -10.16 -8.25
C SER A 132 17.21 -10.48 -7.46
N LYS A 133 17.38 -10.97 -6.23
CA LYS A 133 16.29 -11.11 -5.23
C LYS A 133 16.13 -9.86 -4.34
N ILE A 134 16.84 -8.78 -4.64
CA ILE A 134 16.87 -7.59 -3.78
C ILE A 134 15.60 -6.78 -4.00
N ASN A 135 14.67 -6.93 -3.06
CA ASN A 135 13.48 -6.10 -2.94
C ASN A 135 13.74 -4.97 -1.94
N HIS A 136 13.48 -3.72 -2.33
CA HIS A 136 13.65 -2.55 -1.46
C HIS A 136 12.85 -2.64 -0.14
N GLN A 137 11.79 -3.46 -0.10
CA GLN A 137 10.96 -3.72 1.08
C GLN A 137 10.59 -5.21 1.22
N TYR A 138 11.59 -6.07 1.46
CA TYR A 138 11.36 -7.49 1.80
C TYR A 138 10.27 -7.69 2.86
N SER A 139 10.15 -6.81 3.86
CA SER A 139 9.12 -6.90 4.91
C SER A 139 7.66 -6.69 4.43
N LYS A 140 7.44 -6.52 3.14
CA LYS A 140 6.12 -6.54 2.49
C LYS A 140 5.92 -7.74 1.58
N SER A 141 6.89 -8.64 1.46
CA SER A 141 6.76 -9.82 0.61
C SER A 141 5.86 -10.87 1.24
N PHE A 142 5.39 -11.81 0.43
CA PHE A 142 4.70 -13.00 0.93
C PHE A 142 5.64 -13.88 1.78
N GLU A 143 6.91 -14.00 1.40
CA GLU A 143 7.93 -14.73 2.17
C GLU A 143 8.07 -14.19 3.59
N PHE A 144 8.20 -12.86 3.77
CA PHE A 144 8.22 -12.26 5.11
C PHE A 144 6.93 -12.55 5.90
N GLU A 145 5.78 -12.50 5.22
CA GLU A 145 4.49 -12.81 5.84
C GLU A 145 4.42 -14.26 6.33
N GLN A 146 4.99 -15.22 5.58
CA GLN A 146 5.12 -16.62 5.96
C GLN A 146 6.03 -16.77 7.19
N ASP A 147 7.23 -16.20 7.14
CA ASP A 147 8.22 -16.27 8.21
C ASP A 147 7.72 -15.62 9.49
N PHE A 148 7.06 -14.48 9.37
CA PHE A 148 6.52 -13.76 10.52
C PHE A 148 5.34 -14.51 11.15
N ASN A 149 4.43 -15.10 10.37
CA ASN A 149 3.38 -15.97 10.92
C ASN A 149 3.95 -17.19 11.63
N TRP A 150 4.99 -17.82 11.08
CA TRP A 150 5.69 -18.92 11.75
C TRP A 150 6.27 -18.46 13.09
N TYR A 151 6.96 -17.31 13.10
CA TYR A 151 7.53 -16.72 14.31
C TYR A 151 6.46 -16.42 15.36
N LEU A 152 5.35 -15.79 14.96
CA LEU A 152 4.24 -15.46 15.86
C LEU A 152 3.66 -16.72 16.50
N LYS A 153 3.37 -17.75 15.71
CA LYS A 153 2.80 -19.01 16.22
C LYS A 153 3.76 -19.74 17.15
N ARG A 154 5.07 -19.69 16.84
CA ARG A 154 6.10 -20.44 17.57
C ARG A 154 6.52 -19.80 18.88
N TYR A 155 6.58 -18.46 18.92
CA TYR A 155 7.22 -17.72 20.01
C TYR A 155 6.33 -16.68 20.68
N ILE A 156 5.25 -16.23 20.05
CA ILE A 156 4.42 -15.13 20.58
C ILE A 156 3.05 -15.62 21.03
N HIS A 157 2.19 -16.02 20.09
CA HIS A 157 0.84 -16.47 20.37
C HIS A 157 0.25 -17.23 19.16
N PRO A 158 -0.26 -18.46 19.33
CA PRO A 158 -0.70 -19.31 18.22
C PRO A 158 -1.97 -18.82 17.49
N GLN A 159 -2.77 -17.99 18.13
CA GLN A 159 -4.01 -17.42 17.55
C GLN A 159 -3.82 -16.04 16.90
N LEU A 160 -2.58 -15.52 16.82
CA LEU A 160 -2.33 -14.31 16.04
C LEU A 160 -2.25 -14.67 14.56
N HIS A 161 -2.98 -13.91 13.75
CA HIS A 161 -3.02 -14.02 12.31
C HIS A 161 -2.58 -12.69 11.70
N TYR A 162 -1.37 -12.67 11.16
CA TYR A 162 -0.83 -11.51 10.46
C TYR A 162 -0.96 -11.75 8.96
N PHE A 163 -1.62 -10.86 8.23
CA PHE A 163 -1.75 -11.04 6.78
C PHE A 163 -1.91 -9.73 6.04
N SER A 164 -1.56 -9.73 4.76
CA SER A 164 -1.80 -8.61 3.86
C SER A 164 -3.18 -8.77 3.21
N PHE A 165 -4.18 -8.02 3.68
CA PHE A 165 -5.58 -8.09 3.25
C PHE A 165 -5.77 -7.81 1.75
N LEU A 166 -4.95 -6.94 1.16
CA LEU A 166 -5.02 -6.61 -0.27
C LEU A 166 -4.05 -7.45 -1.12
N ARG A 167 -3.37 -8.45 -0.55
CA ARG A 167 -2.41 -9.31 -1.26
C ARG A 167 -2.96 -9.96 -2.54
N PRO A 168 -4.25 -10.35 -2.62
CA PRO A 168 -4.78 -10.92 -3.85
C PRO A 168 -4.88 -9.92 -5.00
N LEU A 169 -4.76 -8.63 -4.72
CA LEU A 169 -4.99 -7.54 -5.67
C LEU A 169 -3.69 -6.93 -6.17
N ASN A 170 -3.75 -6.35 -7.36
CA ASN A 170 -2.72 -5.47 -7.89
C ASN A 170 -3.07 -3.97 -7.68
N GLU A 171 -2.16 -3.06 -7.98
CA GLU A 171 -2.33 -1.62 -7.77
C GLU A 171 -3.46 -1.04 -8.63
N LEU A 172 -3.66 -1.55 -9.85
CA LEU A 172 -4.74 -1.10 -10.73
C LEU A 172 -6.12 -1.42 -10.15
N GLN A 173 -6.32 -2.64 -9.63
CA GLN A 173 -7.56 -3.05 -8.96
C GLN A 173 -7.81 -2.21 -7.71
N ILE A 174 -6.77 -1.94 -6.91
CA ILE A 174 -6.90 -1.09 -5.71
C ILE A 174 -7.23 0.35 -6.10
N ALA A 175 -6.69 0.86 -7.21
CA ALA A 175 -7.06 2.18 -7.73
C ALA A 175 -8.52 2.24 -8.18
N ALA A 176 -9.01 1.18 -8.83
CA ALA A 176 -10.41 1.05 -9.21
C ALA A 176 -11.32 1.04 -7.97
N LEU A 177 -11.02 0.21 -6.97
CA LEU A 177 -11.75 0.16 -5.69
C LEU A 177 -11.72 1.50 -4.97
N PHE A 178 -10.56 2.15 -4.89
CA PHE A 178 -10.43 3.45 -4.25
C PHE A 178 -11.32 4.51 -4.90
N SER A 179 -11.48 4.47 -6.23
CA SER A 179 -12.31 5.42 -6.96
C SER A 179 -13.79 5.39 -6.56
N CYS A 180 -14.24 4.28 -5.98
CA CYS A 180 -15.59 4.09 -5.44
C CYS A 180 -15.79 4.75 -4.06
N PHE A 181 -14.75 5.37 -3.47
CA PHE A 181 -14.81 6.03 -2.17
C PHE A 181 -14.59 7.55 -2.28
N PRO A 182 -15.49 8.30 -2.95
CA PRO A 182 -15.32 9.73 -3.25
C PRO A 182 -15.06 10.61 -2.04
N GLN A 183 -15.54 10.22 -0.85
CA GLN A 183 -15.30 10.90 0.42
C GLN A 183 -13.82 10.96 0.81
N HIS A 184 -12.98 10.06 0.30
CA HIS A 184 -11.55 10.00 0.62
C HIS A 184 -10.63 10.65 -0.43
N HIS A 185 -11.17 11.06 -1.59
CA HIS A 185 -10.34 11.48 -2.73
C HIS A 185 -9.46 12.71 -2.43
N PHE A 186 -9.83 13.55 -1.47
CA PHE A 186 -9.02 14.72 -1.08
C PHE A 186 -8.21 14.51 0.20
N SER A 187 -8.51 13.48 0.99
CA SER A 187 -7.92 13.27 2.31
C SER A 187 -6.68 12.38 2.29
N PHE A 188 -6.55 11.49 1.31
CA PHE A 188 -5.43 10.55 1.25
C PHE A 188 -4.11 11.24 0.86
N ARG A 189 -2.99 10.72 1.38
CA ARG A 189 -1.64 11.15 1.05
C ARG A 189 -0.69 9.95 1.01
N SER A 190 -0.03 9.77 -0.13
CA SER A 190 1.03 8.76 -0.31
C SER A 190 2.38 9.39 -0.71
N CYS A 191 2.46 10.71 -0.90
CA CYS A 191 3.69 11.39 -1.30
C CYS A 191 4.75 11.32 -0.19
N ASN A 192 5.88 10.66 -0.42
CA ASN A 192 6.96 10.61 0.58
C ASN A 192 7.57 11.98 0.86
N VAL A 193 7.82 12.78 -0.18
CA VAL A 193 8.40 14.14 -0.08
C VAL A 193 7.49 15.08 0.70
N GLY A 194 6.19 15.06 0.41
CA GLY A 194 5.18 15.92 1.03
C GLY A 194 4.54 15.33 2.28
N SER A 195 4.92 14.12 2.71
CA SER A 195 4.24 13.40 3.81
C SER A 195 4.31 14.14 5.16
N LYS A 196 5.37 14.91 5.39
CA LYS A 196 5.53 15.71 6.61
C LYS A 196 4.66 16.98 6.63
N THR A 197 4.30 17.47 5.46
CA THR A 197 3.50 18.70 5.26
C THR A 197 2.11 18.39 4.72
N ASP A 198 1.72 17.12 4.75
CA ASP A 198 0.42 16.63 4.26
C ASP A 198 0.08 17.10 2.83
N SER A 199 1.08 17.10 1.94
CA SER A 199 0.97 17.65 0.58
C SER A 199 1.36 16.65 -0.51
N TRP A 200 0.88 16.91 -1.74
CA TRP A 200 1.40 16.27 -2.94
C TRP A 200 2.46 17.18 -3.56
N CYS A 201 3.71 16.71 -3.68
CA CYS A 201 4.74 17.52 -4.34
C CYS A 201 4.59 17.57 -5.86
N GLY A 202 3.84 16.62 -6.44
CA GLY A 202 3.56 16.53 -7.87
C GLY A 202 4.79 16.27 -8.75
N ARG A 203 5.93 15.86 -8.17
CA ARG A 203 7.21 15.71 -8.89
C ARG A 203 8.05 14.50 -8.46
N CYS A 204 7.50 13.62 -7.63
CA CYS A 204 8.18 12.39 -7.20
C CYS A 204 7.51 11.14 -7.80
N PRO A 205 8.21 9.98 -7.82
CA PRO A 205 7.69 8.77 -8.47
C PRO A 205 6.34 8.34 -7.90
N LYS A 206 6.15 8.43 -6.57
CA LYS A 206 4.88 8.05 -5.95
C LYS A 206 3.72 8.99 -6.33
N CYS A 207 3.96 10.28 -6.55
CA CYS A 207 2.93 11.20 -7.05
C CYS A 207 2.53 10.84 -8.49
N LEU A 208 3.53 10.68 -9.37
CA LEU A 208 3.31 10.34 -10.77
C LEU A 208 2.58 9.00 -10.90
N PHE A 209 3.11 7.95 -10.27
CA PHE A 209 2.49 6.62 -10.25
C PHE A 209 1.04 6.65 -9.76
N THR A 210 0.78 7.33 -8.64
CA THR A 210 -0.59 7.38 -8.08
C THR A 210 -1.54 8.17 -8.98
N TYR A 211 -1.07 9.24 -9.64
CA TYR A 211 -1.84 9.98 -10.64
C TYR A 211 -2.21 9.08 -11.82
N VAL A 212 -1.24 8.34 -12.36
CA VAL A 212 -1.44 7.42 -13.50
C VAL A 212 -2.44 6.33 -13.12
N MET A 213 -2.25 5.64 -12.00
CA MET A 213 -3.15 4.55 -11.55
C MET A 213 -4.60 5.01 -11.36
N LEU A 214 -4.83 6.25 -10.96
CA LEU A 214 -6.19 6.80 -10.77
C LEU A 214 -6.80 7.41 -12.04
N SER A 215 -5.99 7.68 -13.07
CA SER A 215 -6.43 8.30 -14.34
C SER A 215 -7.49 7.50 -15.11
N PRO A 216 -7.49 6.15 -15.10
CA PRO A 216 -8.56 5.36 -15.70
C PRO A 216 -9.94 5.58 -15.04
N PHE A 217 -9.96 5.95 -13.76
CA PHE A 217 -11.17 5.88 -12.94
C PHE A 217 -11.70 7.26 -12.54
N LEU A 218 -10.83 8.28 -12.47
CA LEU A 218 -11.20 9.65 -12.09
C LEU A 218 -11.08 10.62 -13.26
N ALA A 219 -11.97 11.61 -13.31
CA ALA A 219 -11.89 12.69 -14.28
C ALA A 219 -10.61 13.52 -14.09
N GLN A 220 -10.06 14.04 -15.18
CA GLN A 220 -8.80 14.78 -15.17
C GLN A 220 -8.87 16.02 -14.28
N GLU A 221 -9.97 16.77 -14.31
CA GLU A 221 -10.19 17.95 -13.48
C GLU A 221 -10.19 17.60 -11.98
N LYS A 222 -10.67 16.40 -11.63
CA LYS A 222 -10.66 15.92 -10.25
C LYS A 222 -9.23 15.59 -9.82
N LEU A 223 -8.45 14.92 -10.67
CA LEU A 223 -7.04 14.65 -10.39
C LEU A 223 -6.22 15.94 -10.25
N GLU A 224 -6.43 16.91 -11.14
CA GLU A 224 -5.77 18.22 -11.04
C GLU A 224 -6.06 18.90 -9.69
N ARG A 225 -7.30 18.82 -9.20
CA ARG A 225 -7.65 19.34 -7.86
C ARG A 225 -7.02 18.57 -6.71
N ILE A 226 -6.85 17.25 -6.84
CA ILE A 226 -6.23 16.41 -5.80
C ILE A 226 -4.73 16.70 -5.72
N PHE A 227 -4.04 16.74 -6.86
CA PHE A 227 -2.58 16.87 -6.94
C PHE A 227 -2.09 18.31 -7.10
N GLY A 228 -2.99 19.27 -7.29
CA GLY A 228 -2.70 20.70 -7.50
C GLY A 228 -2.22 21.05 -8.91
N LYS A 229 -1.99 20.06 -9.78
CA LYS A 229 -1.63 20.24 -11.18
C LYS A 229 -1.94 18.99 -12.00
N ASN A 230 -1.92 19.15 -13.32
CA ASN A 230 -1.93 18.05 -14.26
C ASN A 230 -0.52 17.50 -14.43
N ILE A 231 -0.22 16.38 -13.76
CA ILE A 231 1.15 15.83 -13.77
C ILE A 231 1.53 15.33 -15.17
N LEU A 232 0.58 14.85 -15.98
CA LEU A 232 0.84 14.33 -17.33
C LEU A 232 1.38 15.40 -18.29
N LYS A 233 1.15 16.69 -18.00
CA LYS A 233 1.66 17.82 -18.79
C LYS A 233 3.12 18.18 -18.48
N ASP A 234 3.69 17.63 -17.39
CA ASP A 234 5.00 18.04 -16.89
C ASP A 234 6.13 17.27 -17.55
N LYS A 235 6.68 17.86 -18.63
CA LYS A 235 7.81 17.30 -19.39
C LYS A 235 9.04 16.98 -18.53
N SER A 236 9.24 17.67 -17.41
CA SER A 236 10.41 17.43 -16.56
C SER A 236 10.41 16.06 -15.89
N LEU A 237 9.31 15.32 -15.94
CA LEU A 237 9.16 13.99 -15.37
C LEU A 237 9.29 12.86 -16.40
N GLU A 238 9.68 13.14 -17.65
CA GLU A 238 9.79 12.12 -18.72
C GLU A 238 10.68 10.94 -18.30
N ALA A 239 11.90 11.19 -17.84
CA ALA A 239 12.81 10.13 -17.39
C ALA A 239 12.21 9.27 -16.26
N MET A 240 11.43 9.89 -15.36
CA MET A 240 10.75 9.18 -14.28
C MET A 240 9.56 8.36 -14.80
N MET A 241 8.90 8.81 -15.86
CA MET A 241 7.88 8.02 -16.53
C MET A 241 8.53 6.81 -17.22
N ASP A 242 9.66 6.99 -17.88
CA ASP A 242 10.40 5.90 -18.54
C ASP A 242 10.83 4.80 -17.54
N GLU A 243 11.18 5.17 -16.30
CA GLU A 243 11.42 4.21 -15.21
C GLU A 243 10.14 3.49 -14.73
N LEU A 244 8.98 4.15 -14.79
CA LEU A 244 7.69 3.58 -14.35
C LEU A 244 7.04 2.69 -15.40
N ASP A 245 7.15 3.06 -16.68
CA ASP A 245 6.55 2.34 -17.81
C ASP A 245 7.46 1.29 -18.45
N GLY A 246 8.68 1.15 -17.93
CA GLY A 246 9.62 0.07 -18.27
C GLY A 246 10.50 0.33 -19.48
N LYS A 247 10.61 1.58 -19.94
CA LYS A 247 11.58 1.97 -20.98
C LYS A 247 13.00 2.13 -20.47
N ALA A 248 13.16 2.51 -19.20
CA ALA A 248 14.45 2.47 -18.54
C ALA A 248 14.66 1.09 -17.89
N ASP A 249 15.92 0.62 -17.88
CA ASP A 249 16.29 -0.67 -17.26
C ASP A 249 16.17 -0.67 -15.73
N VAL A 250 15.95 0.50 -15.12
CA VAL A 250 15.90 0.70 -13.67
C VAL A 250 14.50 1.12 -13.24
N LYS A 251 14.01 0.48 -12.18
CA LYS A 251 12.77 0.86 -11.49
C LYS A 251 13.09 1.90 -10.39
N PRO A 252 12.20 2.86 -10.10
CA PRO A 252 12.40 3.75 -8.97
C PRO A 252 12.50 2.94 -7.66
N PHE A 253 13.40 3.34 -6.75
CA PHE A 253 13.50 2.79 -5.39
C PHE A 253 12.34 3.27 -4.49
N GLU A 254 11.12 3.02 -4.93
CA GLU A 254 9.86 3.45 -4.34
C GLU A 254 8.82 2.34 -4.42
N CYS A 255 7.82 2.38 -3.53
CA CYS A 255 6.69 1.45 -3.61
C CYS A 255 5.76 1.84 -4.76
N VAL A 256 6.09 1.43 -5.97
CA VAL A 256 5.29 1.61 -7.19
C VAL A 256 5.03 0.25 -7.83
N GLY A 257 3.94 0.16 -8.59
CA GLY A 257 3.50 -1.05 -9.27
C GLY A 257 4.42 -1.47 -10.42
N THR A 258 3.90 -2.30 -11.31
CA THR A 258 4.64 -2.84 -12.45
C THR A 258 4.55 -1.93 -13.68
N PRO A 259 5.51 -2.02 -14.63
CA PRO A 259 5.37 -1.40 -15.95
C PRO A 259 4.08 -1.80 -16.68
N GLU A 260 3.66 -3.06 -16.57
CA GLU A 260 2.42 -3.56 -17.18
C GLU A 260 1.19 -2.81 -16.63
N GLU A 261 1.14 -2.57 -15.31
CA GLU A 261 0.06 -1.79 -14.68
C GLU A 261 0.05 -0.33 -15.14
N VAL A 262 1.23 0.29 -15.23
CA VAL A 262 1.40 1.68 -15.69
C VAL A 262 0.92 1.85 -17.13
N ASN A 263 1.38 0.99 -18.04
CA ASN A 263 0.99 1.03 -19.45
C ASN A 263 -0.51 0.78 -19.63
N ALA A 264 -1.08 -0.23 -18.95
CA ALA A 264 -2.51 -0.50 -19.00
C ALA A 264 -3.36 0.69 -18.50
N ALA A 265 -2.93 1.34 -17.42
CA ALA A 265 -3.61 2.54 -16.90
C ALA A 265 -3.53 3.71 -17.88
N LEU A 266 -2.37 3.97 -18.48
CA LEU A 266 -2.23 5.02 -19.50
C LEU A 266 -3.11 4.74 -20.71
N TRP A 267 -3.10 3.51 -21.21
CA TRP A 267 -3.93 3.05 -22.33
C TRP A 267 -5.41 3.35 -22.10
N LYS A 268 -5.99 2.88 -20.99
CA LYS A 268 -7.41 3.09 -20.67
C LYS A 268 -7.73 4.57 -20.49
N SER A 269 -6.81 5.35 -19.93
CA SER A 269 -6.99 6.79 -19.73
C SER A 269 -7.07 7.56 -21.05
N VAL A 270 -6.31 7.16 -22.07
CA VAL A 270 -6.40 7.76 -23.41
C VAL A 270 -7.61 7.26 -24.17
N GLU A 271 -7.86 5.95 -24.19
CA GLU A 271 -8.93 5.36 -25.01
C GLU A 271 -10.31 5.80 -24.51
N ILE A 272 -10.57 5.72 -23.20
CA ILE A 272 -11.91 5.90 -22.64
C ILE A 272 -12.09 7.28 -22.01
N LYS A 273 -11.08 7.82 -21.33
CA LYS A 273 -11.17 9.15 -20.72
C LYS A 273 -10.74 10.27 -21.66
N GLN A 274 -10.32 9.95 -22.89
CA GLN A 274 -9.92 10.90 -23.93
C GLN A 274 -8.84 11.88 -23.44
N ILE A 275 -7.93 11.41 -22.58
CA ILE A 275 -6.76 12.19 -22.20
C ILE A 275 -5.97 12.54 -23.45
N ASN A 276 -5.55 13.80 -23.57
CA ASN A 276 -4.83 14.28 -24.74
C ASN A 276 -3.52 13.50 -24.94
N ARG A 277 -3.44 12.75 -26.05
CA ARG A 277 -2.26 11.98 -26.47
C ARG A 277 -1.01 12.85 -26.63
N GLN A 278 -1.17 14.16 -26.81
CA GLN A 278 -0.07 15.12 -26.92
C GLN A 278 0.51 15.55 -25.57
N PHE A 279 0.02 15.06 -24.43
CA PHE A 279 0.70 15.34 -23.16
C PHE A 279 2.07 14.65 -23.13
N PRO A 280 3.16 15.33 -22.71
CA PRO A 280 4.52 14.79 -22.77
C PRO A 280 4.66 13.39 -22.16
N LEU A 281 4.04 13.15 -21.01
CA LEU A 281 4.14 11.86 -20.31
C LEU A 281 3.19 10.78 -20.86
N VAL A 282 2.37 11.12 -21.86
CA VAL A 282 1.42 10.21 -22.51
C VAL A 282 1.92 9.84 -23.90
N GLN A 283 2.54 10.77 -24.63
CA GLN A 283 3.03 10.58 -25.99
C GLN A 283 3.86 9.30 -26.15
N ASN A 284 4.72 9.01 -25.17
CA ASN A 284 5.64 7.88 -25.26
C ASN A 284 4.99 6.53 -24.91
N ALA A 285 3.80 6.50 -24.30
CA ALA A 285 3.13 5.26 -23.90
C ALA A 285 2.38 4.56 -25.04
N PHE A 286 2.21 5.22 -26.19
CA PHE A 286 1.41 4.74 -27.32
C PHE A 286 2.25 4.53 -28.59
N LEU A 287 3.42 3.90 -28.46
CA LEU A 287 4.25 3.57 -29.62
C LEU A 287 3.79 2.29 -30.35
N SER A 288 2.86 1.51 -29.78
CA SER A 288 2.24 0.36 -30.43
C SER A 288 0.71 0.52 -30.47
N GLU A 289 0.11 0.53 -31.66
CA GLU A 289 -1.34 0.51 -31.88
C GLU A 289 -1.95 -0.89 -31.61
N ASP A 290 -1.45 -1.62 -30.62
CA ASP A 290 -1.75 -3.04 -30.47
C ASP A 290 -2.96 -3.28 -29.54
N MET A 291 -3.85 -4.18 -29.97
CA MET A 291 -4.97 -4.75 -29.19
C MET A 291 -4.55 -5.34 -27.83
N GLN A 292 -3.25 -5.53 -27.63
CA GLN A 292 -2.63 -6.14 -26.46
C GLN A 292 -2.91 -5.36 -25.16
N ASP A 293 -2.89 -4.03 -25.19
CA ASP A 293 -3.09 -3.22 -23.97
C ASP A 293 -4.50 -3.31 -23.40
N LYS A 294 -5.51 -3.48 -24.28
CA LYS A 294 -6.89 -3.70 -23.87
C LYS A 294 -7.05 -5.01 -23.12
N GLU A 295 -6.49 -6.07 -23.68
CA GLU A 295 -6.51 -7.40 -23.07
C GLU A 295 -5.74 -7.40 -21.76
N THR A 296 -4.57 -6.74 -21.72
CA THR A 296 -3.78 -6.54 -20.50
C THR A 296 -4.56 -5.80 -19.43
N PHE A 297 -5.21 -4.68 -19.74
CA PHE A 297 -6.03 -3.94 -18.77
C PHE A 297 -7.15 -4.80 -18.18
N HIS A 298 -7.89 -5.52 -19.04
CA HIS A 298 -8.94 -6.43 -18.60
C HIS A 298 -8.37 -7.58 -17.74
N LYS A 299 -7.28 -8.19 -18.19
CA LYS A 299 -6.58 -9.26 -17.46
C LYS A 299 -6.13 -8.79 -16.08
N LEU A 300 -5.55 -7.59 -15.97
CA LEU A 300 -5.13 -7.02 -14.69
C LEU A 300 -6.31 -6.74 -13.76
N LEU A 301 -7.44 -6.22 -14.27
CA LEU A 301 -8.63 -5.99 -13.44
C LEU A 301 -9.26 -7.29 -12.91
N HIS A 302 -9.12 -8.40 -13.65
CA HIS A 302 -9.63 -9.71 -13.25
C HIS A 302 -8.57 -10.65 -12.67
N HIS A 303 -7.32 -10.20 -12.58
CA HIS A 303 -6.22 -10.98 -12.01
C HIS A 303 -6.48 -11.24 -10.53
N PHE A 304 -6.08 -12.42 -10.06
CA PHE A 304 -6.17 -12.78 -8.66
C PHE A 304 -4.91 -13.51 -8.24
N ASN A 305 -4.20 -12.96 -7.26
CA ASN A 305 -3.02 -13.62 -6.69
C ASN A 305 -3.46 -14.64 -5.62
N GLU A 306 -3.12 -15.91 -5.83
CA GLU A 306 -3.44 -17.03 -4.92
C GLU A 306 -2.46 -17.14 -3.73
N GLU A 307 -1.31 -16.47 -3.78
CA GLU A 307 -0.33 -16.47 -2.68
C GLU A 307 -0.76 -15.48 -1.59
N HIS A 308 -1.55 -15.94 -0.62
CA HIS A 308 -2.03 -15.12 0.49
C HIS A 308 -2.40 -15.91 1.75
N PHE A 309 -2.54 -15.21 2.88
CA PHE A 309 -2.99 -15.78 4.16
C PHE A 309 -4.43 -15.41 4.57
N LEU A 310 -5.24 -14.89 3.64
CA LEU A 310 -6.64 -14.56 3.94
C LEU A 310 -7.44 -15.82 4.30
N SER A 311 -8.23 -15.74 5.37
CA SER A 311 -9.28 -16.72 5.63
C SER A 311 -10.44 -16.56 4.64
N GLU A 312 -11.28 -17.58 4.49
CA GLU A 312 -12.46 -17.55 3.62
C GLU A 312 -13.34 -16.30 3.81
N LYS A 313 -13.50 -15.84 5.05
CA LYS A 313 -14.28 -14.63 5.35
C LYS A 313 -13.65 -13.38 4.75
N PHE A 314 -12.33 -13.20 4.89
CA PHE A 314 -11.64 -12.05 4.30
C PHE A 314 -11.58 -12.18 2.77
N LEU A 315 -11.37 -13.39 2.26
CA LEU A 315 -11.31 -13.68 0.83
C LEU A 315 -12.63 -13.33 0.14
N HIS A 316 -13.75 -13.69 0.76
CA HIS A 316 -15.09 -13.38 0.25
C HIS A 316 -15.31 -11.86 0.13
N LEU A 317 -14.85 -11.07 1.12
CA LEU A 317 -14.94 -9.60 1.06
C LEU A 317 -14.19 -9.04 -0.15
N ILE A 318 -12.97 -9.53 -0.40
CA ILE A 318 -12.16 -9.08 -1.54
C ILE A 318 -12.81 -9.47 -2.87
N LYS A 319 -13.22 -10.73 -3.03
CA LYS A 319 -13.86 -11.20 -4.27
C LYS A 319 -15.14 -10.43 -4.59
N LYS A 320 -15.97 -10.19 -3.57
CA LYS A 320 -17.17 -9.36 -3.71
C LYS A 320 -16.83 -7.93 -4.13
N ALA A 321 -15.85 -7.31 -3.46
CA ALA A 321 -15.45 -5.95 -3.75
C ALA A 321 -15.01 -5.76 -5.20
N ILE A 322 -14.20 -6.68 -5.74
CA ILE A 322 -13.76 -6.62 -7.15
C ILE A 322 -14.94 -6.80 -8.11
N ALA A 323 -15.85 -7.73 -7.82
CA ALA A 323 -17.02 -7.98 -8.67
C ALA A 323 -17.95 -6.76 -8.77
N ASP A 324 -17.99 -5.92 -7.74
CA ASP A 324 -18.80 -4.71 -7.66
C ASP A 324 -18.11 -3.47 -8.28
N VAL A 325 -16.86 -3.57 -8.75
CA VAL A 325 -16.13 -2.45 -9.37
C VAL A 325 -16.73 -2.11 -10.75
N PRO A 326 -17.14 -0.86 -11.00
CA PRO A 326 -17.55 -0.43 -12.34
C PRO A 326 -16.31 -0.28 -13.25
N VAL A 327 -16.26 -1.07 -14.34
CA VAL A 327 -15.14 -1.14 -15.31
C VAL A 327 -15.34 -0.26 -16.54
#